data_AF-A0A842CEI6-F1
#
_entry.id   AF-A0A842CEI6-F1
#
_cell.length_a   1.000
_cell.length_b   1.000
_cell.length_c   1.000
_cell.angle_alpha   90.00
_cell.angle_beta   90.00
_cell.angle_gamma   90.00
#
_symmetry.space_group_name_H-M   'P 1'
#
loop_
_entity.id
_entity.type
_entity.pdbx_description
1 polymer ?
#
loop_
_entity_poly.entity_id
_entity_poly.type
_entity_poly.pdbx_seq_one_letter_code
_entity_poly.pdbx_strand_id
1 'polypeptide(L)' 'MYKLGNIEVNVEKYKAEFAKKHYLPFMKKLMNMSGCTLLEARDFIDKVIAEEQIEVNSMSKEIQDYCLVELQEDE' A
#
# COMPACT_ATOMS: atom_id res chain seq x y z
N MET A 1 -0.97 5.85 -19.92
CA MET A 1 0.27 5.07 -20.14
C MET A 1 1.44 6.03 -20.24
N TYR A 2 2.59 5.67 -19.68
CA TYR A 2 3.80 6.50 -19.64
C TYR A 2 4.94 5.76 -20.33
N LYS A 3 5.69 6.44 -21.20
CA LYS A 3 6.92 5.87 -21.76
C LYS A 3 8.07 6.04 -20.75
N LEU A 4 8.71 4.92 -20.41
CA LEU A 4 9.91 4.90 -19.59
C LEU A 4 11.03 4.23 -20.39
N GLY A 5 11.91 5.03 -20.99
CA GLY A 5 12.90 4.53 -21.95
C GLY A 5 12.21 3.84 -23.14
N ASN A 6 12.50 2.55 -23.32
CA ASN A 6 11.97 1.75 -24.44
C ASN A 6 10.71 0.95 -24.09
N ILE A 7 10.13 1.12 -22.89
CA ILE A 7 8.92 0.41 -22.48
C ILE A 7 7.76 1.38 -22.26
N GLU A 8 6.54 0.86 -22.43
CA GLU A 8 5.31 1.55 -22.02
C GLU A 8 4.83 0.98 -20.70
N VAL A 9 4.72 1.85 -19.70
CA VAL A 9 4.22 1.53 -18.37
C VAL A 9 2.75 1.94 -18.30
N ASN A 10 1.89 0.96 -18.09
CA ASN A 10 0.53 1.24 -17.63
C ASN A 10 0.59 1.50 -16.11
N VAL A 11 0.30 2.75 -15.72
CA VAL A 11 0.42 3.18 -14.32
C VAL A 11 -0.56 2.46 -13.41
N GLU A 12 -1.78 2.15 -13.84
CA GLU A 12 -2.72 1.42 -13.00
C GLU A 12 -2.24 -0.01 -12.75
N LYS A 13 -1.76 -0.68 -13.80
CA LYS A 13 -1.17 -2.02 -13.67
C LYS A 13 0.07 -2.00 -12.79
N TYR A 14 0.95 -1.01 -12.97
CA TYR A 14 2.17 -0.89 -12.18
C TYR A 14 1.88 -0.57 -10.70
N LYS A 15 0.88 0.29 -10.42
CA LYS A 15 0.40 0.55 -9.05
C LYS A 15 -0.08 -0.73 -8.37
N ALA A 16 -0.92 -1.51 -9.04
CA ALA A 16 -1.41 -2.79 -8.52
C ALA A 16 -0.26 -3.80 -8.29
N GLU A 17 0.67 -3.92 -9.24
CA GLU A 17 1.85 -4.80 -9.09
C GLU A 17 2.77 -4.34 -7.94
N PHE A 18 2.99 -3.04 -7.79
CA PHE A 18 3.79 -2.48 -6.70
C PHE A 18 3.14 -2.74 -5.34
N ALA A 19 1.83 -2.48 -5.24
CA ALA A 19 1.02 -2.74 -4.06
C ALA A 19 1.12 -4.21 -3.63
N LYS A 20 0.95 -5.14 -4.58
CA LYS A 20 1.06 -6.59 -4.36
C LYS A 20 2.46 -7.05 -3.96
N LYS A 21 3.51 -6.44 -4.53
CA LYS A 21 4.88 -6.88 -4.30
C LYS A 21 5.49 -6.35 -3.01
N HIS A 22 5.11 -5.14 -2.59
CA HIS A 22 5.80 -4.43 -1.51
C HIS A 22 4.89 -4.12 -0.33
N TYR A 23 3.73 -3.51 -0.58
CA TYR A 23 2.90 -2.97 0.50
C TYR A 23 2.01 -4.04 1.16
N LEU A 24 1.36 -4.90 0.38
CA LEU A 24 0.54 -6.02 0.87
C LEU A 24 1.33 -6.99 1.78
N PRO A 25 2.51 -7.49 1.38
CA PRO A 25 3.31 -8.37 2.26
C PRO A 25 3.75 -7.69 3.55
N PHE A 26 4.03 -6.39 3.50
CA PHE A 26 4.35 -5.60 4.69
C PHE A 26 3.15 -5.52 5.65
N MET A 27 1.96 -5.20 5.14
CA MET A 27 0.72 -5.17 5.92
C MET A 27 0.41 -6.52 6.56
N LYS A 28 0.46 -7.61 5.77
CA LYS A 28 0.25 -8.97 6.29
C LYS A 28 1.26 -9.34 7.36
N LYS A 29 2.54 -8.97 7.18
CA LYS A 29 3.57 -9.20 8.20
C LYS A 29 3.30 -8.41 9.48
N LEU A 30 2.89 -7.15 9.37
CA LEU A 30 2.55 -6.31 10.52
C LEU A 30 1.40 -6.92 11.32
N MET A 31 0.31 -7.30 10.65
CA MET A 31 -0.84 -7.97 11.27
C MET A 31 -0.45 -9.30 11.92
N ASN A 32 0.32 -10.14 11.22
CA ASN A 32 0.76 -11.43 11.76
C ASN A 32 1.69 -11.29 12.98
N MET A 33 2.56 -10.27 13.01
CA MET A 33 3.47 -10.06 14.14
C MET A 33 2.79 -9.46 15.36
N SER A 34 1.82 -8.59 15.15
CA SER A 34 1.16 -7.84 16.24
C SER A 34 -0.16 -8.47 16.70
N GLY A 35 -0.77 -9.33 15.87
CA GLY A 35 -2.11 -9.84 16.07
C GLY A 35 -3.20 -8.78 15.89
N CYS A 36 -2.87 -7.60 15.36
CA CYS A 36 -3.83 -6.53 15.17
C CYS A 36 -4.72 -6.75 13.95
N THR A 37 -5.89 -6.12 13.99
CA THR A 37 -6.83 -6.06 12.88
C THR A 37 -6.30 -5.18 11.75
N LEU A 38 -6.87 -5.33 10.55
CA LEU A 38 -6.52 -4.49 9.40
C LEU A 38 -6.72 -2.99 9.67
N LEU A 39 -7.77 -2.65 10.41
CA LEU A 39 -8.09 -1.26 10.79
C LEU A 39 -7.00 -0.69 11.71
N GLU A 40 -6.58 -1.45 12.74
CA GLU A 40 -5.52 -1.03 13.65
C GLU A 40 -4.16 -0.91 12.93
N ALA A 41 -3.85 -1.82 12.00
CA ALA A 41 -2.64 -1.74 11.18
C ALA A 41 -2.62 -0.47 10.31
N ARG A 42 -3.78 -0.09 9.74
CA ARG A 42 -3.94 1.14 8.97
C ARG A 42 -3.74 2.38 9.85
N ASP A 43 -4.45 2.46 10.97
CA ASP A 43 -4.39 3.61 11.87
C ASP A 43 -2.96 3.82 12.39
N PHE A 44 -2.24 2.74 12.66
CA PHE A 44 -0.83 2.79 13.03
C PHE A 44 0.05 3.39 11.92
N ILE A 45 -0.15 2.98 10.66
CA ILE A 45 0.63 3.51 9.54
C ILE A 45 0.31 4.98 9.28
N ASP A 46 -0.97 5.36 9.31
CA ASP A 46 -1.39 6.75 9.17
C ASP A 46 -0.78 7.62 10.28
N LYS A 47 -0.69 7.09 11.50
CA LYS A 47 -0.01 7.74 12.62
C LYS A 47 1.49 7.89 12.38
N VAL A 48 2.19 6.84 11.96
CA VAL A 48 3.64 6.90 11.64
C VAL A 48 3.92 7.92 10.54
N ILE A 49 3.10 7.95 9.49
CA ILE A 49 3.19 8.95 8.42
C ILE A 49 3.07 10.37 8.98
N ALA A 50 2.11 10.60 9.86
CA ALA A 50 1.88 11.91 10.47
C ALA A 50 3.00 12.31 11.43
N GLU A 51 3.48 11.40 12.29
CA GLU A 51 4.54 11.65 13.26
C GLU A 51 5.89 11.92 12.60
N GLU A 52 6.23 11.14 11.57
CA GLU A 52 7.49 11.27 10.82
C GLU A 52 7.41 12.35 9.72
N GLN A 53 6.27 13.04 9.58
CA GLN A 53 6.02 14.07 8.55
C GLN A 53 6.34 13.56 7.14
N ILE A 54 6.03 12.29 6.88
CA ILE A 54 6.28 11.67 5.57
C ILE A 54 5.32 12.29 4.57
N GLU A 55 5.87 12.92 3.52
CA GLU A 55 5.07 13.50 2.46
C GLU A 55 4.47 12.39 1.59
N VAL A 56 3.21 12.06 1.86
CA VAL A 56 2.45 11.06 1.09
C VAL A 56 1.77 11.77 -0.07
N ASN A 57 2.31 11.56 -1.27
CA ASN A 57 1.63 12.00 -2.49
C ASN A 57 0.36 11.17 -2.74
N SER A 58 -0.53 11.67 -3.60
CA SER A 58 -1.82 11.03 -3.92
C SER A 58 -1.66 9.58 -4.39
N MET A 59 -0.57 9.26 -5.09
CA MET A 59 -0.30 7.91 -5.60
C MET A 59 0.04 6.92 -4.48
N SER A 60 0.79 7.34 -3.46
CA SER A 60 1.07 6.50 -2.29
C SER A 60 -0.20 6.17 -1.50
N LYS A 61 -1.14 7.13 -1.41
CA LYS A 61 -2.43 6.93 -0.75
C LYS A 61 -3.33 5.94 -1.51
N GLU A 62 -3.38 6.06 -2.83
CA GLU A 62 -4.11 5.10 -3.67
C GLU A 62 -3.55 3.66 -3.55
N ILE A 63 -2.24 3.50 -3.40
CA ILE A 63 -1.62 2.18 -3.19
C ILE A 63 -2.04 1.60 -1.83
N GLN A 64 -2.04 2.41 -0.77
CA GLN A 64 -2.51 2.00 0.55
C GLN A 64 -3.98 1.57 0.51
N ASP A 65 -4.85 2.36 -0.10
CA ASP A 65 -6.28 2.05 -0.22
C ASP A 65 -6.51 0.76 -1.01
N TYR A 66 -5.79 0.54 -2.12
CA TYR A 66 -5.86 -0.71 -2.89
C TYR A 66 -5.48 -1.94 -2.06
N CYS A 67 -4.42 -1.83 -1.25
CA CYS A 67 -4.01 -2.92 -0.36
C CYS A 67 -5.05 -3.23 0.71
N LEU A 68 -5.76 -2.22 1.22
CA LEU A 68 -6.83 -2.43 2.21
C LEU A 68 -7.99 -3.21 1.60
N VAL A 69 -8.38 -2.91 0.37
CA VAL A 69 -9.44 -3.64 -0.34
C VAL A 69 -9.06 -5.11 -0.52
N GLU A 70 -7.86 -5.41 -1.02
CA GLU A 70 -7.43 -6.79 -1.24
C GLU A 70 -7.26 -7.58 0.07
N LEU A 71 -6.98 -6.92 1.20
CA LEU A 71 -6.91 -7.57 2.51
C LEU A 71 -8.29 -7.87 3.12
N GLN A 72 -9.33 -7.10 2.77
CA GLN A 72 -10.71 -7.37 3.17
C GLN A 72 -11.34 -8.54 2.40
N GLU A 73 -10.87 -8.81 1.17
CA GLU A 73 -11.33 -9.96 0.38
C GLU A 73 -10.71 -11.30 0.82
N ASP A 74 -9.62 -11.25 1.59
CA ASP A 74 -8.89 -12.41 2.13
C ASP A 74 -9.36 -12.85 3.54
N GLU A 75 -10.23 -12.07 4.22
CA GLU A 75 -10.89 -12.41 5.50
C GLU A 75 -12.23 -13.17 5.29
#